data_AF-A0A5C8HRN0-F1
#
_entry.id   AF-A0A5C8HRN0-F1
#
_cell.length_a   1.000
_cell.length_b   1.000
_cell.length_c   1.000
_cell.angle_alpha   90.00
_cell.angle_beta   90.00
_cell.angle_gamma   90.00
#
_symmetry.space_group_name_H-M   'P 1'
#
loop_
_entity.id
_entity.type
_entity.pdbx_description
1 polymer ?
#
loop_
_entity_poly.entity_id
_entity_poly.type
_entity_poly.pdbx_seq_one_letter_code
_entity_poly.pdbx_strand_id
1 'polypeptide(L)' 'MIMTNKKPLRERINEAGGLYSYFNARLIKLAGPASVGPYETTPVESSVAKACPLCGFPMNEHEFDRSGPKPLMHCPA' A
#
# COMPACT_ATOMS: atom_id res chain seq x y z
N MET A 1 -33.68 27.44 20.48
CA MET A 1 -32.77 27.58 19.31
C MET A 1 -31.34 27.40 19.82
N ILE A 2 -30.72 26.23 19.65
CA ILE A 2 -29.39 25.96 20.22
C ILE A 2 -28.34 26.61 19.31
N MET A 3 -27.86 27.81 19.69
CA MET A 3 -26.64 28.37 19.11
C MET A 3 -25.47 27.53 19.60
N THR A 4 -25.09 26.50 18.85
CA THR A 4 -23.84 25.78 19.09
C THR A 4 -22.69 26.78 18.96
N ASN A 5 -22.13 27.22 20.09
CA ASN A 5 -20.95 28.07 20.16
C ASN A 5 -19.73 27.25 19.71
N LYS A 6 -19.60 27.06 18.40
CA LYS A 6 -18.45 26.41 17.80
C LYS A 6 -17.42 27.49 17.50
N LYS A 7 -16.18 27.24 17.92
CA LYS A 7 -15.01 28.04 17.54
C LYS A 7 -15.01 28.32 16.02
N PRO A 8 -14.59 29.52 15.59
CA PRO A 8 -14.50 29.85 14.19
C PRO A 8 -13.62 28.83 13.43
N LEU A 9 -13.98 28.55 12.18
CA LEU A 9 -13.33 27.52 11.38
C LEU A 9 -11.81 27.70 11.29
N ARG A 10 -11.34 28.95 11.17
CA ARG A 10 -9.92 29.30 11.07
C ARG A 10 -9.13 28.90 12.31
N GLU A 11 -9.66 29.16 13.50
CA GLU A 11 -9.02 28.77 14.77
C GLU A 11 -8.88 27.26 14.86
N ARG A 12 -9.94 26.52 14.51
CA ARG A 12 -9.94 25.05 14.52
C ARG A 12 -8.94 24.44 13.54
N ILE A 13 -8.72 25.07 12.39
CA ILE A 13 -7.71 24.65 11.41
C ILE A 13 -6.31 24.89 11.96
N ASN A 14 -6.08 26.04 12.60
CA ASN A 14 -4.79 26.35 13.22
C ASN A 14 -4.47 25.41 14.38
N GLU A 15 -5.43 25.14 15.27
CA GLU A 15 -5.30 24.17 16.37
C GLU A 15 -5.00 22.75 15.89
N ALA A 16 -5.50 22.36 14.71
CA ALA A 16 -5.24 21.06 14.11
C ALA A 16 -3.87 20.96 13.40
N GLY A 17 -3.08 22.04 13.35
CA GLY A 17 -1.81 22.06 12.63
C GLY A 17 -1.94 22.26 11.11
N GLY A 18 -3.03 22.88 10.65
CA GLY A 18 -3.25 23.22 9.23
C GLY A 18 -4.46 22.53 8.60
N LEU A 19 -4.80 22.97 7.37
CA LEU A 19 -6.03 22.54 6.68
C LEU A 19 -6.04 21.03 6.41
N TYR A 20 -4.90 20.47 6.01
CA TYR A 20 -4.75 19.05 5.73
C TYR A 20 -5.07 18.19 6.95
N SER A 21 -4.44 18.46 8.08
CA SER A 21 -4.64 17.72 9.33
C SER A 21 -6.07 17.85 9.86
N TYR A 22 -6.65 19.05 9.78
CA TYR A 22 -8.05 19.29 10.13
C TYR A 22 -9.02 18.46 9.28
N PHE A 23 -8.79 18.43 7.96
CA PHE A 23 -9.63 17.67 7.04
C PHE A 23 -9.46 16.16 7.26
N ASN A 24 -8.23 15.68 7.39
CA ASN A 24 -7.94 14.26 7.63
C ASN A 24 -8.57 13.78 8.94
N ALA A 25 -8.44 14.54 10.04
CA ALA A 25 -9.06 14.19 11.32
C ALA A 25 -10.59 14.12 11.27
N ARG A 26 -11.24 14.93 10.43
CA ARG A 26 -12.68 14.85 10.18
C ARG A 26 -13.04 13.65 9.30
N LEU A 27 -12.28 13.42 8.24
CA LEU A 27 -12.50 12.33 7.30
C LEU A 27 -12.39 10.98 8.02
N ILE A 28 -11.38 10.79 8.87
CA ILE A 28 -11.17 9.56 9.64
C ILE A 28 -12.38 9.21 10.53
N LYS A 29 -13.03 10.22 11.13
CA LYS A 29 -14.23 9.99 11.95
C LYS A 29 -15.45 9.55 11.15
N LEU A 30 -15.51 9.90 9.86
CA LEU A 30 -16.65 9.62 9.00
C LEU A 30 -16.45 8.37 8.13
N ALA A 31 -15.25 8.21 7.57
CA ALA A 31 -14.91 7.18 6.59
C ALA A 31 -13.92 6.13 7.13
N GLY A 32 -13.39 6.33 8.34
CA GLY A 32 -12.32 5.49 8.90
C GLY A 32 -10.92 5.95 8.46
N PRO A 33 -9.87 5.40 9.09
CA PRO A 33 -8.49 5.62 8.67
C PRO A 33 -8.28 5.10 7.24
N ALA A 34 -7.30 5.68 6.55
CA ALA A 34 -6.88 5.14 5.26
C ALA A 34 -6.51 3.67 5.43
N SER A 35 -7.04 2.82 4.55
CA SER A 35 -6.65 1.42 4.45
C SER A 35 -5.21 1.37 3.96
N VAL A 36 -4.25 1.44 4.88
CA VAL A 36 -2.94 0.84 4.63
C VAL A 36 -3.25 -0.65 4.51
N GLY A 37 -3.15 -1.20 3.30
CA GLY A 37 -3.46 -2.60 3.06
C GLY A 37 -2.70 -3.50 4.04
N PRO A 38 -3.06 -4.78 4.17
CA PRO A 38 -2.33 -5.72 5.00
C PRO A 38 -0.94 -5.94 4.39
N TYR A 39 -0.03 -5.01 4.64
CA TYR A 39 1.35 -5.37 4.88
C TYR A 39 1.33 -5.98 6.27
N GLU A 40 0.81 -7.20 6.35
CA GLU A 40 1.24 -8.15 7.36
C GLU A 40 2.77 -8.00 7.43
N THR A 41 3.31 -7.68 8.60
CA THR A 41 4.76 -7.72 8.81
C THR A 41 5.29 -9.14 8.66
N THR A 42 4.40 -10.13 8.67
CA THR A 42 4.64 -11.50 8.25
C THR A 42 5.21 -11.49 6.82
N PRO A 43 6.49 -11.88 6.63
CA PRO A 43 7.06 -11.98 5.30
C PRO A 43 6.21 -12.92 4.46
N VAL A 44 5.83 -12.47 3.26
CA VAL A 44 5.11 -13.32 2.31
C VAL A 44 5.97 -14.55 2.03
N GLU A 45 5.37 -15.73 2.10
CA GLU A 45 6.06 -16.98 1.83
C GLU A 45 6.72 -16.91 0.45
N SER A 46 8.00 -17.29 0.39
CA SER A 46 8.84 -17.06 -0.78
C SER A 46 8.24 -17.73 -2.02
N SER A 47 7.94 -16.96 -3.06
CA SER A 47 7.28 -17.43 -4.28
C SER A 47 8.15 -18.31 -5.18
N VAL A 48 9.35 -18.69 -4.73
CA VAL A 48 10.35 -19.42 -5.53
C VAL A 48 9.86 -20.80 -5.98
N ALA A 49 8.95 -21.44 -5.23
CA ALA A 49 8.39 -22.74 -5.59
C ALA A 49 7.07 -22.66 -6.39
N LYS A 50 6.59 -21.45 -6.74
CA LYS A 50 5.39 -21.34 -7.58
C LYS A 50 5.68 -21.85 -8.99
N ALA A 51 4.72 -22.57 -9.56
CA ALA A 51 4.83 -23.06 -10.94
C ALA A 51 4.92 -21.89 -11.93
N CYS A 52 5.82 -22.01 -12.90
CA CYS A 52 5.93 -21.10 -14.02
C CYS A 52 4.67 -21.17 -14.89
N PRO A 53 4.05 -20.03 -15.25
CA PRO A 53 2.83 -20.02 -16.06
C PRO A 53 3.06 -20.44 -17.52
N LEU A 54 4.32 -20.61 -17.94
CA LEU A 54 4.67 -20.99 -19.31
C LEU A 54 4.98 -22.48 -19.43
N CYS A 55 5.81 -23.04 -18.55
CA CYS A 55 6.27 -24.44 -18.63
C CYS A 55 5.75 -25.34 -17.50
N GLY A 56 5.18 -24.78 -16.43
CA GLY A 56 4.67 -25.53 -15.28
C GLY A 56 5.71 -25.93 -14.23
N PHE A 57 7.01 -25.87 -14.53
CA PHE A 57 8.07 -26.18 -13.57
C PHE A 57 8.20 -25.11 -12.47
N PRO A 58 8.73 -25.47 -11.29
CA PRO A 58 9.02 -24.52 -10.22
C PRO A 58 9.90 -23.34 -10.67
N MET A 59 9.55 -22.10 -10.25
CA MET A 59 10.27 -20.88 -10.66
C MET A 59 11.75 -20.87 -10.24
N ASN A 60 12.12 -21.59 -9.17
CA ASN A 60 13.50 -21.75 -8.71
C ASN A 60 14.37 -22.65 -9.60
N GLU A 61 13.78 -23.37 -10.55
CA GLU A 61 14.52 -24.17 -11.55
C GLU A 61 14.86 -23.36 -12.81
N HIS A 62 14.44 -22.10 -12.88
CA HIS A 62 14.68 -21.24 -14.04
C HIS A 62 15.98 -20.44 -13.89
N GLU A 63 16.72 -20.32 -14.99
CA GLU A 63 17.86 -19.42 -15.09
C GLU A 63 17.42 -18.06 -15.64
N PHE A 64 17.96 -16.97 -15.07
CA PHE A 64 17.66 -15.60 -15.50
C PHE A 64 18.93 -14.89 -15.96
N ASP A 65 19.05 -14.67 -17.26
CA ASP A 65 20.09 -13.82 -17.83
C ASP A 65 19.71 -12.34 -17.64
N ARG A 66 20.59 -11.59 -16.96
CA ARG A 66 20.45 -10.16 -16.67
C ARG A 66 21.54 -9.31 -17.33
N SER A 67 22.31 -9.87 -18.25
CA SER A 67 23.41 -9.17 -18.92
C SER A 67 22.92 -8.09 -19.89
N GLY A 68 21.72 -8.26 -20.45
CA GLY A 68 21.11 -7.34 -21.41
C GLY A 68 20.17 -6.29 -20.80
N PRO A 69 19.67 -5.34 -21.62
CA PRO A 69 18.69 -4.33 -21.19
C PRO A 69 17.33 -4.92 -20.81
N LYS A 70 17.05 -6.16 -21.23
CA LYS A 70 15.85 -6.91 -20.89
C LYS A 70 16.25 -8.26 -20.30
N PRO A 71 15.86 -8.58 -19.06
CA PRO A 71 16.09 -9.90 -18.50
C PRO A 71 15.40 -10.98 -19.32
N LEU A 72 16.13 -12.06 -19.61
CA LEU A 72 15.61 -13.25 -20.28
C LEU A 72 15.54 -14.39 -19.26
N MET A 73 14.43 -15.14 -19.29
CA MET A 73 14.22 -16.32 -18.47
C MET A 73 14.37 -17.56 -19.36
N HIS A 74 15.13 -18.54 -18.89
CA HIS A 74 15.26 -19.85 -19.52
C HIS A 74 14.48 -20.88 -18.70
N CYS A 75 13.54 -21.57 -19.36
CA CYS A 75 12.81 -22.67 -18.76
C CYS A 75 13.70 -23.92 -18.68
N PRO A 76 13.57 -24.74 -17.62
CA PRO A 76 14.21 -26.05 -17.56
C PRO A 76 13.64 -26.99 -18.63
N ALA A 77 14.43 -28.00 -19.01
CA ALA A 77 14.11 -29.00 -20.03
C ALA A 77 13.26 -30.15 -19.49
#